data_AF-A0A962WF78-F1
#
_entry.id   AF-A0A962WF78-F1
#
_cell.length_a   1.000
_cell.length_b   1.000
_cell.length_c   1.000
_cell.angle_alpha   90.00
_cell.angle_beta   90.00
_cell.angle_gamma   90.00
#
_symmetry.space_group_name_H-M   'P 1'
#
loop_
_entity.id
_entity.type
_entity.pdbx_description
1 polymer ?
#
loop_
_entity_poly.entity_id
_entity_poly.type
_entity_poly.pdbx_seq_one_letter_code
_entity_poly.pdbx_strand_id
1 'polypeptide(L)' 'MLFGLDRLLAEPELRRPLKGKRVALLAHPASVSADLTHALDALAALPEITLSAAFGPQHGLRGDKQD' A
#
# COMPACT_ATOMS: atom_id res chain seq x y z
N MET A 1 6.60 12.00 -13.12
CA MET A 1 7.08 11.99 -11.72
C MET A 1 6.64 10.66 -11.12
N LEU A 2 7.52 9.94 -10.39
CA LEU A 2 7.13 8.71 -9.70
C LEU A 2 6.86 9.03 -8.23
N PHE A 3 5.72 8.60 -7.69
CA PHE A 3 5.40 8.77 -6.28
C PHE A 3 6.05 7.68 -5.42
N GLY A 4 6.00 7.86 -4.10
CA GLY A 4 6.64 6.94 -3.15
C GLY A 4 6.17 5.48 -3.30
N LEU A 5 4.88 5.28 -3.58
CA LEU A 5 4.33 3.94 -3.82
C LEU A 5 4.95 3.30 -5.07
N ASP A 6 4.98 4.00 -6.20
CA ASP A 6 5.55 3.47 -7.45
C ASP A 6 7.02 3.08 -7.29
N ARG A 7 7.79 3.92 -6.58
CA ARG A 7 9.20 3.62 -6.27
C ARG A 7 9.34 2.40 -5.37
N LEU A 8 8.52 2.29 -4.32
CA LEU A 8 8.53 1.14 -3.42
C LEU A 8 8.23 -0.17 -4.17
N LEU A 9 7.31 -0.14 -5.13
CA LEU A 9 6.98 -1.28 -5.99
C LEU A 9 8.12 -1.61 -6.97
N ALA A 10 8.72 -0.59 -7.61
CA ALA A 10 9.74 -0.77 -8.64
C ALA A 10 11.15 -1.07 -8.11
N GLU A 11 11.49 -0.64 -6.89
CA GLU A 11 12.85 -0.70 -6.32
C GLU A 11 12.91 -1.72 -5.16
N PRO A 12 13.38 -2.97 -5.39
CA PRO A 12 13.50 -3.99 -4.33
C PRO A 12 14.33 -3.56 -3.11
N GLU A 13 15.31 -2.69 -3.33
CA GLU A 13 16.16 -2.13 -2.28
C GLU A 13 15.37 -1.40 -1.19
N LEU A 14 14.33 -0.68 -1.59
CA LEU A 14 13.45 0.04 -0.66
C LEU A 14 12.57 -0.90 0.18
N ARG A 15 12.37 -2.14 -0.29
CA ARG A 15 11.58 -3.18 0.40
C ARG A 15 12.41 -4.02 1.36
N ARG A 16 13.74 -4.02 1.24
CA ARG A 16 14.64 -4.81 2.10
C ARG A 16 14.38 -4.63 3.60
N PRO A 17 14.16 -3.41 4.12
CA PRO A 17 13.89 -3.23 5.55
C PRO A 17 12.56 -3.84 6.03
N LEU A 18 11.62 -4.11 5.12
CA LEU A 18 10.29 -4.63 5.44
C LEU A 18 10.23 -6.16 5.44
N LYS A 19 11.20 -6.83 4.81
CA LYS A 19 11.22 -8.29 4.70
C LYS A 19 11.19 -8.97 6.07
N GLY A 20 10.25 -9.91 6.23
CA GLY A 20 10.07 -10.66 7.48
C GLY A 20 9.43 -9.85 8.63
N LYS A 21 9.05 -8.60 8.39
CA LYS A 21 8.29 -7.79 9.35
C LYS A 21 6.79 -7.87 9.05
N ARG A 22 6.00 -7.75 10.11
CA ARG A 22 4.55 -7.49 10.00
C ARG A 22 4.37 -6.02 9.68
N VAL A 23 3.84 -5.72 8.49
CA VAL A 23 3.62 -4.37 8.00
C VAL A 23 2.14 -4.01 8.19
N ALA A 24 1.87 -2.77 8.57
CA ALA A 24 0.52 -2.21 8.54
C ALA A 24 0.47 -1.07 7.52
N LEU A 25 -0.60 -1.03 6.73
CA LEU A 25 -0.82 0.02 5.74
C LEU A 25 -1.75 1.09 6.31
N LEU A 26 -1.31 2.35 6.35
CA LEU A 26 -2.19 3.50 6.51
C LEU A 26 -2.42 4.09 5.11
N ALA A 27 -3.65 4.02 4.62
CA ALA A 27 -3.99 4.47 3.27
C ALA A 27 -5.40 5.08 3.22
N HIS A 28 -5.66 5.86 2.18
CA HIS A 28 -6.97 6.43 1.84
C HIS A 28 -7.28 6.14 0.37
N PRO A 29 -8.50 6.39 -0.13
CA PRO A 29 -8.88 5.97 -1.50
C PRO A 29 -7.97 6.47 -2.63
N ALA A 30 -7.27 7.60 -2.48
CA ALA A 30 -6.34 8.10 -3.50
C ALA A 30 -4.90 7.56 -3.33
N SER A 31 -4.67 6.64 -2.40
CA SER A 31 -3.40 5.92 -2.24
C SER A 31 -3.30 4.85 -3.33
N VAL A 32 -3.10 5.28 -4.57
CA VAL A 32 -3.02 4.43 -5.76
C VAL A 32 -1.66 4.59 -6.47
N SER A 33 -1.21 3.56 -7.18
CA SER A 33 -0.04 3.63 -8.07
C SER A 33 -0.37 4.37 -9.37
N ALA A 34 0.64 4.56 -10.22
CA ALA A 34 0.51 5.25 -11.50
C ALA A 34 -0.52 4.63 -12.46
N ASP A 35 -0.83 3.34 -12.30
CA ASP A 35 -1.87 2.60 -13.04
C ASP A 35 -3.23 2.57 -12.32
N LEU A 36 -3.38 3.37 -11.26
CA LEU A 36 -4.57 3.47 -10.41
C LEU A 36 -4.87 2.21 -9.57
N THR A 37 -3.91 1.27 -9.45
CA THR A 37 -4.04 0.16 -8.51
C THR A 37 -3.93 0.66 -7.07
N HIS A 38 -4.88 0.30 -6.21
CA HIS A 38 -4.85 0.71 -4.80
C HIS A 38 -3.65 0.10 -4.07
N ALA A 39 -3.02 0.89 -3.18
CA ALA A 39 -1.80 0.52 -2.45
C ALA A 39 -1.93 -0.81 -1.70
N LEU A 40 -3.13 -1.10 -1.16
CA LEU A 40 -3.40 -2.37 -0.49
C LEU A 40 -3.15 -3.55 -1.42
N ASP A 41 -3.66 -3.50 -2.64
CA ASP A 41 -3.60 -4.61 -3.59
C ASP A 41 -2.21 -4.70 -4.19
N ALA A 42 -1.60 -3.55 -4.51
CA ALA A 42 -0.23 -3.48 -5.01
C ALA A 42 0.79 -4.05 -4.01
N LEU A 43 0.65 -3.75 -2.71
CA LEU A 43 1.53 -4.28 -1.67
C LEU A 43 1.21 -5.74 -1.32
N ALA A 44 -0.05 -6.16 -1.39
CA ALA A 44 -0.45 -7.56 -1.17
C ALA A 44 0.10 -8.51 -2.25
N ALA A 45 0.35 -7.99 -3.47
CA ALA A 45 0.95 -8.74 -4.55
C ALA A 45 2.46 -9.01 -4.37
N LEU A 46 3.11 -8.40 -3.37
CA LEU A 46 4.55 -8.55 -3.13
C LEU A 46 4.81 -9.68 -2.12
N PRO A 47 5.47 -10.79 -2.53
CA PRO A 47 5.64 -11.97 -1.68
C PRO A 47 6.53 -11.72 -0.44
N GLU A 48 7.41 -10.73 -0.49
CA GLU A 48 8.29 -10.38 0.64
C GLU A 48 7.64 -9.44 1.67
N ILE A 49 6.45 -8.91 1.39
CA ILE A 49 5.72 -8.02 2.30
C ILE A 49 4.59 -8.80 2.97
N THR A 50 4.65 -8.88 4.30
CA THR A 50 3.55 -9.44 5.11
C THR A 50 2.66 -8.31 5.61
N LEU A 51 1.63 -7.97 4.83
CA LEU A 51 0.57 -7.06 5.28
C LEU A 51 -0.27 -7.75 6.37
N SER A 52 -0.32 -7.12 7.55
CA SER A 52 -0.95 -7.68 8.75
C SER A 52 -2.12 -6.85 9.27
N ALA A 53 -2.24 -5.60 8.83
CA ALA A 53 -3.34 -4.70 9.15
C ALA A 53 -3.42 -3.60 8.09
N ALA A 54 -4.60 -3.00 7.96
CA ALA A 54 -4.78 -1.80 7.17
C ALA A 54 -5.73 -0.83 7.88
N PHE A 55 -5.37 0.45 7.84
CA PHE A 55 -6.06 1.55 8.51
C PHE A 55 -6.48 2.59 7.48
N GLY A 56 -7.76 2.95 7.49
CA GLY A 56 -8.30 4.04 6.70
C GLY A 56 -8.71 5.24 7.56
N PRO A 57 -8.71 6.47 7.02
CA PRO A 57 -9.33 7.62 7.66
C PRO A 57 -10.86 7.46 7.74
N GLN A 58 -11.60 8.47 8.24
CA GLN A 58 -13.04 8.36 8.57
C GLN A 58 -13.93 7.82 7.44
N HIS A 59 -13.57 8.01 6.17
CA HIS A 59 -14.30 7.50 4.99
C HIS A 59 -13.92 6.06 4.56
N GLY A 60 -13.12 5.35 5.35
CA GLY A 60 -12.72 3.97 5.10
C GLY A 60 -11.55 3.82 4.13
N LEU A 61 -10.95 2.63 4.12
CA LEU A 61 -9.72 2.31 3.39
C LEU A 61 -9.92 2.26 1.87
N ARG A 62 -11.12 1.87 1.41
CA ARG A 62 -11.49 1.78 -0.01
C ARG A 62 -12.58 2.76 -0.44
N GLY A 63 -13.05 3.61 0.49
CA GLY A 63 -14.23 4.46 0.25
C GLY A 63 -15.56 3.73 0.41
N ASP A 64 -15.57 2.50 0.92
CA ASP A 64 -16.79 1.68 1.09
C ASP A 64 -17.77 2.21 2.14
N LYS A 65 -17.34 3.16 2.99
CA LYS A 65 -18.25 3.90 3.87
C LYS A 65 -18.67 5.17 3.16
N GLN A 66 -19.74 5.06 2.39
CA GLN A 66 -20.49 6.23 1.91
C GLN A 66 -21.30 6.83 3.05
N ASP A 67 -21.28 8.16 3.11
CA ASP A 67 -22.29 8.98 3.77
C ASP A 67 -23.60 8.94 2.96
#